data_AF-A0AB73KCL9-F1
#
_entry.id   AF-A0AB73KCL9-F1
#
_cell.length_a   1.000
_cell.length_b   1.000
_cell.length_c   1.000
_cell.angle_alpha   90.00
_cell.angle_beta   90.00
_cell.angle_gamma   90.00
#
_symmetry.space_group_name_H-M   'P 1'
#
loop_
_entity.id
_entity.type
_entity.pdbx_description
1 polymer ?
#
loop_
_entity_poly.entity_id
_entity_poly.type
_entity_poly.pdbx_seq_one_letter_code
_entity_poly.pdbx_strand_id
1 'polypeptide(L)' 'MMYSFPHDLLQAQREWYAVYGQLADRTSSSTAAQTTALRRRLHRLSVQVSTHPYWEAHTGRAPAARMALRELARS' A
#
# COMPACT_ATOMS: atom_id res chain seq x y z
N MET A 1 13.02 15.91 -7.75
CA MET A 1 11.64 16.42 -7.70
C MET A 1 10.86 15.67 -6.63
N MET A 2 10.51 16.32 -5.52
CA MET A 2 9.65 15.71 -4.49
C MET A 2 8.23 15.63 -5.04
N TYR A 3 7.75 14.42 -5.31
CA TYR A 3 6.33 14.19 -5.53
C TYR A 3 5.64 14.42 -4.18
N SER A 4 4.81 15.46 -4.10
CA SER A 4 4.00 15.73 -2.92
C SER A 4 2.82 14.75 -2.93
N PHE A 5 3.09 13.51 -2.50
CA PHE A 5 2.03 12.53 -2.31
C PHE A 5 1.22 12.93 -1.07
N PRO A 6 -0.12 12.83 -1.12
CA PRO A 6 -0.93 13.02 0.06
C PRO A 6 -0.53 12.04 1.16
N HIS A 7 -0.56 12.51 2.41
CA HIS A 7 -0.14 11.73 3.57
C HIS A 7 -0.94 10.43 3.70
N ASP A 8 -2.23 10.43 3.34
CA ASP A 8 -3.06 9.23 3.28
C ASP A 8 -2.52 8.14 2.34
N LEU A 9 -1.99 8.51 1.16
CA LEU A 9 -1.39 7.55 0.23
C LEU A 9 -0.10 6.97 0.81
N LEU A 10 0.76 7.82 1.38
CA LEU A 10 2.00 7.38 2.00
C LEU A 10 1.73 6.48 3.22
N GLN A 11 0.74 6.83 4.03
CA GLN A 11 0.34 6.06 5.21
C GLN A 11 -0.27 4.71 4.83
N ALA A 12 -1.14 4.67 3.81
CA ALA A 12 -1.68 3.43 3.27
C ALA A 12 -0.58 2.50 2.73
N GLN A 13 0.43 3.07 2.06
CA GLN A 13 1.57 2.31 1.54
C GLN A 13 2.46 1.78 2.68
N ARG A 14 2.75 2.58 3.71
CA ARG A 14 3.50 2.15 4.90
C ARG A 14 2.76 1.06 5.66
N GLU A 15 1.45 1.20 5.82
CA GLU A 15 0.60 0.18 6.44
C GLU A 15 0.61 -1.11 5.62
N TRP A 16 0.61 -1.01 4.28
CA TRP A 16 0.76 -2.17 3.38
C TRP A 16 2.08 -2.91 3.61
N TYR A 17 3.21 -2.19 3.73
CA TYR A 17 4.51 -2.79 4.05
C TYR A 17 4.55 -3.40 5.46
N ALA A 18 3.96 -2.74 6.47
CA ALA A 18 3.90 -3.26 7.83
C ALA A 18 3.03 -4.54 7.92
N VAL A 19 1.92 -4.59 7.18
CA VAL A 19 1.06 -5.77 7.07
C VAL A 19 1.76 -6.88 6.29
N TYR A 20 2.51 -6.55 5.23
CA TYR A 20 3.30 -7.51 4.47
C TYR A 20 4.43 -8.11 5.32
N GLY A 21 5.16 -7.28 6.08
CA GLY A 21 6.19 -7.73 7.01
C GLY A 21 5.63 -8.67 8.08
N GLN A 22 4.49 -8.31 8.68
CA GLN A 22 3.77 -9.20 9.60
C GLN A 22 3.34 -10.50 8.93
N LEU A 23 2.90 -10.48 7.67
CA LEU A 23 2.49 -11.68 6.95
C LEU A 23 3.68 -12.59 6.61
N ALA A 24 4.81 -12.00 6.23
CA ALA A 24 6.07 -12.69 5.95
C ALA A 24 6.62 -13.37 7.22
N ASP A 25 6.65 -12.63 8.35
CA ASP A 25 7.11 -13.14 9.64
C ASP A 25 6.19 -14.23 10.21
N ARG A 26 4.87 -14.08 10.02
CA ARG A 26 3.86 -14.98 10.60
C ARG A 26 3.56 -16.23 9.78
N THR A 27 4.11 -16.38 8.57
CA THR A 27 3.85 -17.55 7.71
C THR A 27 4.28 -18.87 8.38
N SER A 28 5.18 -18.85 9.37
CA SER A 28 5.58 -20.03 10.14
C SER A 28 4.69 -20.38 11.36
N SER A 29 3.79 -19.50 11.83
CA SER A 29 3.08 -19.72 13.10
C SER A 29 1.64 -19.15 13.20
N SER A 30 1.14 -18.40 12.20
CA SER A 30 -0.21 -17.80 12.28
C SER A 30 -1.36 -18.72 11.84
N THR A 31 -2.46 -18.63 12.60
CA THR A 31 -3.77 -19.20 12.28
C THR A 31 -4.32 -18.65 10.96
N ALA A 32 -4.95 -19.50 10.14
CA ALA A 32 -5.56 -19.12 8.86
C ALA A 32 -6.44 -17.86 8.92
N ALA A 33 -7.18 -17.65 10.01
CA ALA A 33 -8.02 -16.48 10.23
C ALA A 33 -7.24 -15.15 10.25
N GLN A 34 -6.04 -15.13 10.85
CA GLN A 34 -5.20 -13.93 10.93
C GLN A 34 -4.62 -13.58 9.55
N THR A 35 -4.19 -14.60 8.79
CA THR A 35 -3.74 -14.44 7.40
C THR A 35 -4.86 -13.89 6.50
N THR A 36 -6.10 -14.38 6.67
CA THR A 36 -7.26 -13.86 5.93
C THR A 36 -7.56 -12.39 6.26
N ALA A 37 -7.48 -11.99 7.53
CA ALA A 37 -7.70 -10.61 7.95
C ALA A 37 -6.63 -9.66 7.35
N LEU A 38 -5.35 -10.06 7.39
CA LEU A 38 -4.25 -9.30 6.79
C LEU A 38 -4.40 -9.18 5.27
N ARG A 39 -4.77 -10.26 4.58
CA ARG A 39 -5.03 -10.23 3.13
C ARG A 39 -6.18 -9.28 2.76
N ARG A 40 -7.29 -9.31 3.51
CA ARG A 40 -8.41 -8.37 3.30
C ARG A 40 -7.97 -6.92 3.51
N ARG A 41 -7.13 -6.67 4.52
CA ARG A 41 -6.58 -5.33 4.80
C ARG A 41 -5.67 -4.86 3.66
N LEU A 42 -4.77 -5.72 3.15
CA LEU A 42 -3.94 -5.42 1.96
C LEU A 42 -4.80 -5.09 0.73
N HIS A 43 -5.87 -5.86 0.49
CA HIS A 43 -6.76 -5.62 -0.64
C HIS A 43 -7.49 -4.27 -0.50
N ARG A 44 -8.04 -3.95 0.69
CA ARG A 44 -8.69 -2.65 0.93
C ARG A 44 -7.73 -1.49 0.76
N LEU A 45 -6.50 -1.59 1.28
CA LEU A 45 -5.46 -0.58 1.10
C LEU A 45 -5.10 -0.41 -0.39
N SER A 46 -4.98 -1.51 -1.14
CA SER A 46 -4.70 -1.47 -2.57
C SER A 46 -5.83 -0.80 -3.37
N VAL A 47 -7.09 -1.08 -3.02
CA VAL A 47 -8.26 -0.42 -3.62
C VAL A 47 -8.26 1.06 -3.25
N GLN A 48 -8.12 1.42 -1.98
CA GLN A 48 -8.11 2.80 -1.51
C GLN A 48 -7.00 3.64 -2.16
N VAL A 49 -5.80 3.06 -2.32
CA VAL A 49 -4.73 3.67 -3.10
C VAL A 49 -5.19 3.80 -4.55
N SER A 50 -5.64 2.74 -5.20
CA SER A 50 -5.97 2.77 -6.65
C SER A 50 -7.18 3.62 -7.02
N THR A 51 -8.14 3.81 -6.13
CA THR A 51 -9.34 4.64 -6.33
C THR A 51 -9.15 6.08 -5.85
N HIS A 52 -7.94 6.46 -5.43
CA HIS A 52 -7.69 7.80 -4.91
C HIS A 52 -7.88 8.85 -6.03
N PRO A 53 -8.60 9.97 -5.78
CA PRO A 53 -8.80 11.05 -6.75
C PRO A 53 -7.50 11.73 -7.21
N TYR A 54 -6.39 11.42 -6.53
CA TYR A 54 -5.05 11.83 -6.95
C TYR A 54 -4.66 11.19 -8.29
N TRP A 55 -5.10 9.96 -8.56
CA TRP A 55 -4.84 9.27 -9.82
C TRP A 55 -5.69 9.82 -10.96
N GLU A 56 -6.94 10.19 -10.69
CA GLU A 56 -7.81 10.89 -11.64
C GLU A 56 -7.14 12.20 -12.09
N ALA A 57 -6.67 13.00 -11.12
CA ALA A 57 -5.94 14.24 -11.39
C ALA A 57 -4.59 14.03 -12.12
N HIS A 58 -4.00 12.83 -12.04
CA HIS A 58 -2.69 12.49 -12.62
C HIS A 58 -2.77 11.30 -13.58
N THR A 59 -3.87 11.17 -14.34
CA THR A 59 -4.20 10.00 -15.17
C THR A 59 -3.05 9.53 -16.08
N GLY A 60 -2.21 10.44 -16.59
CA GLY A 60 -1.04 10.10 -17.41
C GLY A 60 0.20 9.59 -16.69
N ARG A 61 0.28 9.67 -15.34
CA ARG A 61 1.46 9.27 -14.55
C ARG A 61 1.17 8.17 -13.52
N ALA A 62 -0.03 7.58 -13.55
CA ALA A 62 -0.44 6.58 -12.58
C ALA A 62 0.56 5.43 -12.33
N PRO A 63 1.17 4.78 -13.35
CA PRO A 63 2.14 3.71 -13.10
C PRO A 63 3.46 4.23 -12.50
N ALA A 64 4.00 5.35 -13.01
CA ALA A 64 5.25 5.93 -12.50
C ALA A 64 5.11 6.48 -11.08
N ALA A 65 3.99 7.14 -10.78
CA ALA A 65 3.71 7.64 -9.43
C ALA A 65 3.39 6.49 -8.45
N ARG A 66 2.79 5.37 -8.89
CA ARG A 66 2.69 4.15 -8.05
C ARG A 66 4.06 3.59 -7.70
N MET A 67 4.99 3.55 -8.66
CA MET A 67 6.35 3.10 -8.40
C MET A 67 7.10 4.03 -7.45
N ALA A 68 7.00 5.34 -7.64
CA ALA A 68 7.61 6.33 -6.74
C ALA A 68 7.02 6.28 -5.32
N LEU A 69 5.70 6.10 -5.18
CA LEU A 69 5.04 5.90 -3.88
C LEU A 69 5.56 4.64 -3.17
N ARG A 70 5.77 3.56 -3.93
CA ARG A 70 6.27 2.29 -3.42
C ARG A 70 7.73 2.37 -2.99
N GLU A 71 8.54 3.15 -3.71
CA GLU A 71 9.92 3.45 -3.33
C GLU A 71 9.99 4.30 -2.05
N LEU A 72 9.18 5.36 -1.97
CA LEU A 72 9.12 6.24 -0.79
C LEU A 72 8.63 5.56 0.49
N ALA A 73 7.77 4.54 0.36
CA ALA A 73 7.33 3.77 1.52
C ALA A 73 8.31 2.65 1.92
N ARG A 74 9.29 2.35 1.06
CA ARG A 74 10.36 1.38 1.32
C ARG A 74 11.61 2.06 1.90
N SER A 75 11.87 3.34 1.58
CA SER A 75 12.96 4.14 2.13
C SER A 75 12.71 4.55 3.58
#